data_AF-A0A2H0C1Y4-F1
#
_entry.id   AF-A0A2H0C1Y4-F1
#
_cell.length_a   1.000
_cell.length_b   1.000
_cell.length_c   1.000
_cell.angle_alpha   90.00
_cell.angle_beta   90.00
_cell.angle_gamma   90.00
#
_symmetry.space_group_name_H-M   'P 1'
#
loop_
_entity.id
_entity.type
_entity.pdbx_description
1 polymer ?
#
loop_
_entity_poly.entity_id
_entity_poly.type
_entity_poly.pdbx_seq_one_letter_code
_entity_poly.pdbx_strand_id
1 'polypeptide(L)'
;MVILVDTNILIDYFRQKDKRLTVFNKTFNGNSNRSAAICLTTVSELWSGNSMEDKNNRALTEQFLSSIRIVKNNIETAKITGELMREKKDGISFQDAEIAACALYHKLPLLTLNQKDFRKIKGIKLLPI
;
A
#
# COMPACT_ATOMS: atom_id res chain seq x y z
N MET A 1 -12.49 -9.67 5.19
CA MET A 1 -11.12 -9.87 4.65
C MET A 1 -10.36 -8.55 4.74
N VAL A 2 -9.16 -8.56 5.32
CA VAL A 2 -8.28 -7.38 5.37
C VAL A 2 -7.40 -7.41 4.13
N ILE A 3 -7.17 -6.26 3.51
CA ILE A 3 -6.40 -6.09 2.27
C ILE A 3 -5.31 -5.05 2.53
N LEU A 4 -4.06 -5.39 2.21
CA LEU A 4 -2.98 -4.42 2.22
C LEU A 4 -3.06 -3.56 0.94
N VAL A 5 -3.12 -2.25 1.10
CA VAL A 5 -3.23 -1.30 0.01
C VAL A 5 -1.86 -0.67 -0.23
N ASP A 6 -1.39 -0.78 -1.47
CA ASP A 6 -0.16 -0.16 -1.95
C ASP A 6 -0.28 1.37 -2.01
N THR A 7 0.85 2.06 -1.90
CA THR A 7 0.93 3.51 -1.91
C THR A 7 0.40 4.11 -3.21
N ASN A 8 0.69 3.49 -4.37
CA ASN A 8 0.20 3.99 -5.67
C ASN A 8 -1.34 4.05 -5.79
N ILE A 9 -2.05 3.12 -5.14
CA ILE A 9 -3.52 3.10 -5.08
C ILE A 9 -4.03 4.31 -4.28
N LEU A 10 -3.37 4.63 -3.17
CA LEU A 10 -3.74 5.75 -2.32
C LEU A 10 -3.38 7.09 -2.97
N ILE A 11 -2.23 7.19 -3.63
CA ILE A 11 -1.86 8.39 -4.37
C ILE A 11 -2.88 8.67 -5.49
N ASP A 12 -3.27 7.66 -6.26
CA ASP A 12 -4.35 7.79 -7.25
C ASP A 12 -5.65 8.24 -6.57
N TYR A 13 -6.02 7.60 -5.46
CA TYR A 13 -7.20 7.97 -4.68
C TYR A 13 -7.19 9.44 -4.26
N PHE A 14 -6.10 9.95 -3.69
CA PHE A 14 -6.02 11.33 -3.23
C PHE A 14 -6.00 12.35 -4.38
N ARG A 15 -5.36 12.02 -5.51
CA ARG A 15 -5.24 12.92 -6.67
C ARG A 15 -6.54 13.08 -7.46
N GLN A 16 -7.36 12.04 -7.58
CA GLN A 16 -8.56 12.12 -8.41
C GLN A 16 -9.65 13.00 -7.79
N LYS A 17 -10.31 13.83 -8.61
CA LYS A 17 -11.49 14.60 -8.16
C LYS A 17 -12.68 13.69 -7.91
N ASP A 18 -12.96 12.79 -8.85
CA ASP A 18 -14.02 11.79 -8.70
C ASP A 18 -13.46 10.49 -8.10
N LYS A 19 -13.58 10.35 -6.78
CA LYS A 19 -13.07 9.19 -6.05
C LYS A 19 -13.71 7.88 -6.51
N ARG A 20 -14.91 7.88 -7.09
CA ARG A 20 -15.65 6.67 -7.52
C ARG A 20 -14.94 5.91 -8.64
N LEU A 21 -14.08 6.60 -9.40
CA LEU A 21 -13.34 6.01 -10.52
C LEU A 21 -12.10 5.25 -10.05
N THR A 22 -11.61 5.55 -8.85
CA THR A 22 -10.37 5.00 -8.28
C THR A 22 -10.52 3.51 -7.93
N VAL A 23 -9.44 2.76 -8.04
CA VAL A 23 -9.41 1.33 -7.64
C VAL A 23 -9.72 1.17 -6.15
N PHE A 24 -9.26 2.11 -5.31
CA PHE A 24 -9.56 2.11 -3.88
C PHE A 24 -11.07 2.13 -3.62
N ASN A 25 -11.78 3.12 -4.17
CA ASN A 25 -13.22 3.26 -3.93
C ASN A 25 -13.99 2.05 -4.50
N LYS A 26 -13.67 1.61 -5.72
CA LYS A 26 -14.27 0.41 -6.33
C LYS A 26 -14.08 -0.86 -5.49
N THR A 27 -12.97 -0.96 -4.76
CA THR A 27 -12.64 -2.16 -3.96
C THR A 27 -13.39 -2.20 -2.62
N PHE A 28 -13.54 -1.03 -1.97
CA PHE A 28 -14.00 -0.94 -0.57
C PHE A 28 -15.40 -0.32 -0.41
N ASN A 29 -15.83 0.56 -1.30
CA ASN A 29 -17.11 1.25 -1.16
C ASN A 29 -18.28 0.27 -1.30
N GLY A 30 -19.20 0.28 -0.34
CA GLY A 30 -20.34 -0.64 -0.29
C GLY A 30 -20.01 -2.11 -0.01
N ASN A 31 -18.74 -2.46 0.27
CA ASN A 31 -18.32 -3.84 0.51
C ASN A 31 -17.93 -4.05 1.98
N SER A 32 -18.91 -4.37 2.82
CA SER A 32 -18.71 -4.64 4.26
C SER A 32 -17.80 -5.84 4.55
N ASN A 33 -17.57 -6.72 3.58
CA ASN A 33 -16.71 -7.89 3.74
C ASN A 33 -15.22 -7.57 3.52
N ARG A 34 -14.87 -6.34 3.13
CA ARG A 34 -13.48 -5.91 2.88
C ARG A 34 -13.10 -4.74 3.77
N SER A 35 -11.89 -4.78 4.32
CA SER A 35 -11.30 -3.65 5.05
C SER A 35 -9.90 -3.38 4.54
N ALA A 36 -9.55 -2.10 4.46
CA ALA A 36 -8.24 -1.65 4.01
C ALA A 36 -7.26 -1.61 5.20
N ALA A 37 -6.02 -1.98 4.92
CA ALA A 37 -4.87 -1.73 5.77
C ALA A 37 -3.71 -1.20 4.93
N ILE A 38 -2.78 -0.48 5.53
CA ILE A 38 -1.57 0.02 4.87
C ILE A 38 -0.32 -0.36 5.65
N CYS A 39 0.80 -0.53 4.97
CA CYS A 39 2.09 -0.70 5.62
C CYS A 39 2.56 0.65 6.19
N LEU A 40 3.30 0.66 7.29
CA LEU A 40 3.78 1.90 7.91
C LEU A 40 4.61 2.74 6.92
N THR A 41 5.40 2.11 6.04
CA THR A 41 6.17 2.79 4.99
C THR A 41 5.30 3.65 4.07
N THR A 42 4.07 3.23 3.78
CA THR A 42 3.12 4.01 2.99
C THR A 42 2.82 5.38 3.61
N VAL A 43 2.85 5.49 4.95
CA VAL A 43 2.72 6.79 5.64
C VAL A 43 3.87 7.71 5.27
N SER A 44 5.10 7.21 5.31
CA SER A 44 6.30 7.97 4.92
C SER A 44 6.25 8.41 3.46
N GLU A 45 5.81 7.52 2.56
CA GLU A 45 5.67 7.87 1.14
C GLU A 45 4.62 8.95 0.91
N LEU A 46 3.45 8.86 1.55
CA LEU A 46 2.43 9.91 1.50
C LEU A 46 2.98 11.24 2.03
N TRP A 47 3.73 11.22 3.13
CA TRP A 47 4.32 12.42 3.74
C TRP A 47 5.42 13.06 2.89
N SER A 48 6.13 12.27 2.08
CA SER A 48 7.19 12.77 1.20
C SER A 48 6.68 13.55 -0.02
N GLY A 49 5.39 13.45 -0.34
CA GLY A 49 4.83 14.12 -1.50
C GLY A 49 4.68 15.63 -1.30
N ASN A 50 5.08 16.44 -2.28
CA ASN A 50 4.94 17.91 -2.26
C ASN A 50 3.50 18.37 -1.97
N SER A 51 2.48 17.55 -2.23
CA SER A 51 1.10 17.83 -1.87
C SER A 51 0.88 18.08 -0.38
N MET A 52 1.77 17.61 0.49
CA MET A 52 1.69 17.80 1.95
C MET A 52 2.03 19.23 2.41
N GLU A 53 2.58 20.07 1.52
CA GLU A 53 2.73 21.51 1.77
C GLU A 53 1.36 22.23 1.77
N ASP A 54 0.37 21.70 1.03
CA ASP A 54 -0.99 22.20 1.05
C ASP A 54 -1.75 21.71 2.29
N LYS A 55 -2.29 22.67 3.06
CA LYS A 55 -2.98 22.39 4.33
C LYS A 55 -4.21 21.49 4.16
N ASN A 56 -4.94 21.62 3.05
CA ASN A 56 -6.15 20.84 2.82
C ASN A 56 -5.80 19.39 2.51
N ASN A 57 -4.82 19.15 1.63
CA ASN A 57 -4.31 17.82 1.34
C ASN A 57 -3.79 17.14 2.61
N ARG A 58 -3.00 17.86 3.41
CA ARG A 58 -2.49 17.34 4.68
C ARG A 58 -3.62 16.93 5.64
N ALA A 59 -4.62 17.79 5.83
CA ALA A 59 -5.76 17.49 6.70
C ALA A 59 -6.55 16.26 6.21
N LEU A 60 -6.76 16.12 4.90
CA LEU A 60 -7.42 14.96 4.31
C LEU A 60 -6.62 13.67 4.52
N THR A 61 -5.31 13.73 4.35
CA THR A 61 -4.42 12.58 4.58
C THR A 61 -4.38 12.19 6.05
N GLU A 62 -4.27 13.14 6.97
CA GLU A 62 -4.32 12.89 8.43
C GLU A 62 -5.66 12.27 8.84
N GLN A 63 -6.79 12.80 8.33
CA GLN A 63 -8.12 12.23 8.57
C GLN A 63 -8.19 10.77 8.08
N PHE A 64 -7.70 10.50 6.86
CA PHE A 64 -7.66 9.14 6.34
C PHE A 64 -6.83 8.20 7.23
N LEU A 65 -5.63 8.63 7.62
CA LEU A 65 -4.75 7.84 8.48
C LEU A 65 -5.34 7.55 9.86
N SER A 66 -6.15 8.46 10.41
CA SER A 66 -6.85 8.24 11.69
C SER A 66 -7.89 7.11 11.63
N SER A 67 -8.37 6.75 10.43
CA SER A 67 -9.45 5.79 10.22
C SER A 67 -9.00 4.45 9.64
N ILE A 68 -7.78 4.37 9.10
CA ILE A 68 -7.25 3.17 8.45
C ILE A 68 -6.38 2.34 9.38
N ARG A 69 -6.42 1.01 9.22
CA ARG A 69 -5.51 0.11 9.91
C ARG A 69 -4.09 0.26 9.36
N ILE A 70 -3.14 0.63 10.21
CA ILE A 70 -1.71 0.64 9.87
C ILE A 70 -1.05 -0.63 10.40
N VAL A 71 -0.42 -1.42 9.54
CA VAL A 71 0.43 -2.55 9.93
C VAL A 71 1.88 -2.07 10.04
N LYS A 72 2.53 -2.38 11.16
CA LYS A 72 3.87 -1.89 11.48
C LYS A 72 4.94 -2.86 10.95
N ASN A 73 6.02 -2.30 10.42
CA ASN A 73 7.24 -3.05 10.20
C ASN A 73 7.85 -3.50 11.53
N ASN A 74 8.50 -4.66 11.51
CA ASN A 74 9.26 -5.23 12.62
C ASN A 74 10.53 -5.91 12.08
N ILE A 75 11.31 -6.55 12.96
CA ILE A 75 12.56 -7.22 12.57
C ILE A 75 12.31 -8.30 11.50
N GLU A 76 11.20 -9.03 11.57
CA GLU A 76 10.90 -10.10 10.62
C GLU A 76 10.50 -9.56 9.25
N THR A 77 9.70 -8.48 9.19
CA THR A 77 9.43 -7.82 7.90
C THR A 77 10.71 -7.24 7.32
N ALA A 78 11.59 -6.65 8.13
CA ALA A 78 12.87 -6.10 7.66
C ALA A 78 13.81 -7.17 7.09
N LYS A 79 13.87 -8.37 7.69
CA LYS A 79 14.62 -9.51 7.13
C LYS A 79 14.06 -9.91 5.77
N ILE A 80 12.73 -10.08 5.66
CA ILE A 80 12.06 -10.42 4.40
C ILE A 80 12.34 -9.34 3.33
N THR A 81 12.29 -8.05 3.70
CA THR A 81 12.64 -6.95 2.79
C THR A 81 14.07 -7.11 2.25
N GLY A 82 15.05 -7.37 3.10
CA GLY A 82 16.44 -7.59 2.69
C GLY A 82 16.62 -8.82 1.78
N GLU A 83 15.89 -9.90 2.05
CA GLU A 83 15.87 -11.09 1.20
C GLU A 83 15.31 -10.78 -0.20
N LEU A 84 14.16 -10.11 -0.26
CA LEU A 84 13.54 -9.71 -1.53
C LEU A 84 14.45 -8.81 -2.37
N MET A 85 15.15 -7.87 -1.73
CA MET A 85 16.12 -7.00 -2.39
C MET A 85 17.33 -7.77 -2.92
N ARG A 86 17.83 -8.76 -2.16
CA ARG A 86 18.96 -9.59 -2.59
C ARG A 86 18.61 -10.50 -3.77
N GLU A 87 17.39 -11.03 -3.81
CA GLU A 87 16.96 -12.02 -4.81
C GLU A 87 16.57 -11.40 -6.15
N LYS A 88 16.05 -10.17 -6.18
CA LYS A 88 15.59 -9.54 -7.41
C LYS A 88 16.70 -8.79 -8.16
N LYS A 89 17.22 -9.43 -9.22
CA LYS A 89 18.16 -8.82 -10.18
C LYS A 89 17.59 -7.59 -10.92
N ASP A 90 16.28 -7.52 -11.11
CA ASP A 90 15.61 -6.43 -11.84
C ASP A 90 15.35 -5.16 -10.98
N GLY A 91 15.78 -5.14 -9.71
CA GLY A 91 15.65 -3.97 -8.84
C GLY A 91 14.21 -3.71 -8.36
N ILE A 92 13.79 -4.38 -7.30
CA ILE A 92 12.65 -3.90 -6.50
C ILE A 92 13.10 -2.69 -5.68
N SER A 93 12.28 -1.65 -5.59
CA SER A 93 12.57 -0.52 -4.70
C SER A 93 12.54 -0.98 -3.24
N PHE A 94 13.26 -0.27 -2.36
CA PHE A 94 13.22 -0.57 -0.92
C PHE A 94 11.78 -0.46 -0.39
N GLN A 95 11.03 0.54 -0.84
CA GLN A 95 9.65 0.80 -0.44
C GLN A 95 8.71 -0.33 -0.89
N ASP A 96 8.78 -0.75 -2.16
CA ASP A 96 7.99 -1.88 -2.66
C ASP A 96 8.37 -3.18 -1.95
N ALA A 97 9.64 -3.35 -1.59
CA ALA A 97 10.12 -4.50 -0.83
C ALA A 97 9.60 -4.49 0.63
N GLU A 98 9.47 -3.33 1.27
CA GLU A 98 8.82 -3.21 2.58
C GLU A 98 7.32 -3.54 2.50
N ILE A 99 6.60 -3.02 1.49
CA ILE A 99 5.19 -3.33 1.28
C ILE A 99 4.97 -4.82 0.99
N ALA A 100 5.81 -5.41 0.14
CA ALA A 100 5.82 -6.83 -0.15
C ALA A 100 6.04 -7.67 1.11
N ALA A 101 7.04 -7.31 1.93
CA ALA A 101 7.33 -7.98 3.19
C ALA A 101 6.16 -7.87 4.18
N CYS A 102 5.56 -6.69 4.31
CA CYS A 102 4.32 -6.46 5.08
C CYS A 102 3.20 -7.42 4.63
N ALA A 103 2.96 -7.54 3.32
CA ALA A 103 1.92 -8.41 2.77
C ALA A 103 2.19 -9.89 3.07
N LEU A 104 3.42 -10.34 2.86
CA LEU A 104 3.85 -11.73 3.10
C LEU A 104 3.77 -12.10 4.57
N TYR A 105 4.35 -11.28 5.45
CA TYR A 105 4.41 -11.54 6.89
C TYR A 105 3.02 -11.59 7.52
N HIS A 106 2.16 -10.63 7.18
CA HIS A 106 0.79 -10.57 7.69
C HIS A 106 -0.20 -11.46 6.91
N LYS A 107 0.28 -12.16 5.86
CA LYS A 107 -0.53 -13.01 4.98
C LYS A 107 -1.74 -12.28 4.38
N LEU A 108 -1.56 -11.01 4.04
CA LEU A 108 -2.60 -10.16 3.49
C LEU A 108 -2.54 -10.14 1.96
N PRO A 109 -3.69 -10.17 1.26
CA PRO A 109 -3.71 -9.86 -0.16
C PRO A 109 -3.30 -8.41 -0.39
N LEU A 110 -2.55 -8.17 -1.46
CA LEU A 110 -2.04 -6.85 -1.86
C LEU A 110 -2.88 -6.28 -3.01
N LEU A 111 -3.35 -5.04 -2.84
CA LEU A 111 -3.99 -4.23 -3.86
C LEU A 111 -2.99 -3.19 -4.37
N THR A 112 -2.59 -3.29 -5.63
CA THR A 112 -1.55 -2.44 -6.25
C THR A 112 -1.86 -2.19 -7.72
N LEU A 113 -1.49 -1.01 -8.24
CA LEU A 113 -1.46 -0.73 -9.68
C LEU A 113 -0.24 -1.38 -10.38
N ASN A 114 0.83 -1.66 -9.63
CA ASN A 114 2.09 -2.24 -10.13
C ASN A 114 2.03 -3.78 -10.19
N GLN A 115 0.93 -4.32 -10.74
CA GLN A 115 0.66 -5.76 -10.77
C GLN A 115 1.81 -6.60 -11.34
N LYS A 116 2.47 -6.10 -12.41
CA LYS A 116 3.56 -6.83 -13.08
C LYS A 116 4.77 -7.04 -12.17
N ASP A 117 5.12 -6.06 -11.35
CA ASP A 117 6.32 -6.09 -10.53
C ASP A 117 6.14 -6.99 -9.30
N PHE A 118 4.97 -6.89 -8.66
CA PHE A 118 4.62 -7.72 -7.51
C PHE A 118 4.30 -9.17 -7.90
N ARG A 119 3.82 -9.45 -9.12
CA ARG A 119 3.59 -10.84 -9.61
C ARG A 119 4.85 -11.70 -9.59
N LYS A 120 6.03 -11.10 -9.73
CA LYS A 120 7.32 -11.80 -9.67
C LYS A 120 7.70 -12.24 -8.25
N ILE A 121 7.00 -11.79 -7.21
CA ILE A 121 7.31 -12.09 -5.81
C ILE A 121 6.58 -13.35 -5.38
N LYS A 122 7.35 -14.40 -5.04
CA LYS A 122 6.80 -15.68 -4.60
C LYS A 122 5.97 -15.51 -3.33
N GLY A 123 4.77 -16.08 -3.31
CA GLY A 123 3.89 -16.10 -2.14
C GLY A 123 2.99 -14.88 -1.96
N ILE A 124 3.19 -13.79 -2.71
CA ILE A 124 2.28 -12.65 -2.69
C ILE A 124 0.94 -13.02 -3.34
N LYS A 125 -0.15 -12.65 -2.67
CA LYS A 125 -1.51 -12.78 -3.20
C LYS A 125 -1.96 -11.41 -3.72
N LEU A 126 -2.08 -11.26 -5.03
CA LEU A 126 -2.57 -10.02 -5.63
C LEU A 126 -4.08 -10.04 -5.77
N LEU A 127 -4.72 -8.91 -5.46
CA LEU A 127 -6.11 -8.68 -5.86
C LEU A 127 -6.18 -8.27 -7.32
N PRO A 128 -7.14 -8.81 -8.08
CA PRO A 128 -7.43 -8.34 -9.43
C PRO A 128 -8.01 -6.91 -9.38
N ILE A 129 -7.63 -6.10 -10.36
CA ILE A 129 -8.06 -4.70 -10.54
C ILE A 129 -8.65 -4.49 -11.92
#